data_AF-A0A956RRU0-F1
#
_entry.id   AF-A0A956RRU0-F1
#
_cell.length_a   1.000
_cell.length_b   1.000
_cell.length_c   1.000
_cell.angle_alpha   90.00
_cell.angle_beta   90.00
_cell.angle_gamma   90.00
#
_symmetry.space_group_name_H-M   'P 1'
#
loop_
_entity.id
_entity.type
_entity.pdbx_description
1 polymer ?
#
loop_
_entity_poly.entity_id
_entity_poly.type
_entity_poly.pdbx_seq_one_letter_code
_entity_poly.pdbx_strand_id
1 'polypeptide(L)'
;MQKQNLDEYRFIRNELEQLKNCITAYMGFILGGSGVAFFGISAVAKIPDSHNALAYSCFLISYVIPLVLLILFYKFNSHNRYAGYCKLLNQEHLRFPEGFREDDQYMSWEICVDLLRKADSQPEILYNKCEKIDIPKHDKNTIRLRLHSYYEEKLNRKNCSFKKGCRLLFHTFFGHDQPSDSWRFPVYSVTVFAALNIMFIFIGFYFLDLKQMDYKTMILNPMVLLSTIILQTIIWRKYLWKLCKLMQGSCTIDAFCWRFLPIRYDYIKQQNSAIGYELITLFDESPVGAHFSV
;
A
#
# COMPACT_ATOMS: atom_id res chain seq x y z
N MET A 1 20.49 -8.48 -16.93
CA MET A 1 20.64 -8.67 -15.46
C MET A 1 21.85 -9.55 -15.20
N GLN A 2 22.69 -9.21 -14.24
CA GLN A 2 23.83 -10.02 -13.84
C GLN A 2 23.40 -11.22 -13.00
N LYS A 3 24.18 -12.30 -13.02
CA LYS A 3 23.82 -13.59 -12.41
C LYS A 3 23.50 -13.49 -10.92
N GLN A 4 24.24 -12.67 -10.16
CA GLN A 4 23.98 -12.43 -8.74
C GLN A 4 22.65 -11.71 -8.46
N ASN A 5 22.28 -10.74 -9.28
CA ASN A 5 20.97 -10.09 -9.16
C ASN A 5 19.85 -11.10 -9.45
N LEU A 6 20.08 -12.18 -10.22
CA LEU A 6 19.02 -13.12 -10.57
C LEU A 6 18.48 -13.87 -9.36
N ASP A 7 19.31 -14.26 -8.39
CA ASP A 7 18.83 -15.04 -7.25
C ASP A 7 18.15 -14.17 -6.20
N GLU A 8 18.70 -12.98 -5.89
CA GLU A 8 18.01 -11.97 -5.08
C GLU A 8 16.70 -11.53 -5.76
N TYR A 9 16.71 -11.32 -7.08
CA TYR A 9 15.53 -10.98 -7.85
C TYR A 9 14.50 -12.11 -7.87
N ARG A 10 14.93 -13.38 -8.03
CA ARG A 10 14.05 -14.56 -7.96
C ARG A 10 13.40 -14.68 -6.59
N PHE A 11 14.19 -14.55 -5.52
CA PHE A 11 13.69 -14.56 -4.14
C PHE A 11 12.61 -13.50 -3.95
N ILE A 12 12.89 -12.25 -4.33
CA ILE A 12 11.93 -11.15 -4.17
C ILE A 12 10.70 -11.34 -5.08
N ARG A 13 10.88 -11.87 -6.29
CA ARG A 13 9.76 -12.15 -7.20
C ARG A 13 8.83 -13.22 -6.65
N ASN A 14 9.38 -14.28 -6.04
CA ASN A 14 8.60 -15.31 -5.37
C ASN A 14 7.82 -14.72 -4.18
N GLU A 15 8.45 -13.88 -3.37
CA GLU A 15 7.79 -13.15 -2.27
C GLU A 15 6.66 -12.23 -2.77
N LEU A 16 6.88 -11.51 -3.88
CA LEU A 16 5.89 -10.66 -4.53
C LEU A 16 4.67 -11.47 -5.00
N GLU A 17 4.90 -12.64 -5.59
CA GLU A 17 3.84 -13.54 -6.06
C GLU A 17 3.02 -14.10 -4.89
N GLN A 18 3.67 -14.59 -3.83
CA GLN A 18 3.00 -15.01 -2.61
C GLN A 18 2.14 -13.89 -2.01
N LEU A 19 2.65 -12.65 -2.02
CA LEU A 19 1.93 -11.50 -1.51
C LEU A 19 0.73 -11.12 -2.40
N LYS A 20 0.84 -11.23 -3.72
CA LYS A 20 -0.29 -11.06 -4.65
C LYS A 20 -1.39 -12.09 -4.40
N ASN A 21 -1.02 -13.37 -4.23
CA ASN A 21 -1.95 -14.45 -3.92
C ASN A 21 -2.65 -14.21 -2.58
N CYS A 22 -1.90 -13.75 -1.57
CA CYS A 22 -2.44 -13.38 -0.26
C CYS A 22 -3.46 -12.23 -0.34
N ILE A 23 -3.16 -11.15 -1.08
CA ILE A 23 -4.10 -10.04 -1.29
C ILE A 23 -5.37 -10.52 -2.01
N THR A 24 -5.21 -11.33 -3.05
CA THR A 24 -6.34 -11.89 -3.82
C THR A 24 -7.22 -12.77 -2.95
N ALA A 25 -6.63 -13.62 -2.09
CA ALA A 25 -7.35 -14.45 -1.14
C ALA A 25 -8.15 -13.62 -0.12
N TYR A 26 -7.58 -12.54 0.42
CA TYR A 26 -8.32 -11.64 1.32
C TYR A 26 -9.50 -10.95 0.63
N MET A 27 -9.36 -10.54 -0.62
CA MET A 27 -10.48 -9.99 -1.39
C MET A 27 -11.56 -11.04 -1.64
N GLY A 28 -11.16 -12.27 -2.02
CA GLY A 28 -12.08 -13.39 -2.18
C GLY A 28 -12.82 -13.73 -0.89
N PHE A 29 -12.13 -13.72 0.25
CA PHE A 29 -12.73 -13.92 1.57
C PHE A 29 -13.77 -12.84 1.90
N ILE A 30 -13.47 -11.56 1.65
CA ILE A 30 -14.43 -10.48 1.89
C ILE A 30 -15.63 -10.55 0.94
N LEU A 31 -15.41 -10.81 -0.35
CA LEU A 31 -16.50 -10.91 -1.33
C LEU A 31 -17.39 -12.13 -1.04
N GLY A 32 -16.79 -13.30 -0.83
CA GLY A 32 -17.50 -14.53 -0.49
C GLY A 32 -18.21 -14.44 0.85
N GLY A 33 -17.51 -13.95 1.89
CA GLY A 33 -18.07 -13.74 3.22
C GLY A 33 -19.22 -12.73 3.23
N SER A 34 -19.11 -11.65 2.44
CA SER A 34 -20.19 -10.67 2.26
C SER A 34 -21.41 -11.31 1.58
N GLY A 35 -21.20 -12.17 0.57
CA GLY A 35 -22.28 -12.91 -0.09
C GLY A 35 -23.01 -13.84 0.88
N VAL A 36 -22.28 -14.65 1.65
CA VAL A 36 -22.85 -15.53 2.68
C VAL A 36 -23.62 -14.73 3.74
N ALA A 37 -23.03 -13.62 4.21
CA ALA A 37 -23.69 -12.74 5.17
C ALA A 37 -24.99 -12.16 4.62
N PHE A 38 -25.01 -11.73 3.36
CA PHE A 38 -26.22 -11.21 2.70
C PHE A 38 -27.34 -12.26 2.63
N PHE A 39 -27.03 -13.51 2.25
CA PHE A 39 -28.01 -14.59 2.25
C PHE A 39 -28.50 -14.93 3.67
N GLY A 40 -27.60 -14.94 4.67
CA GLY A 40 -27.96 -15.13 6.06
C GLY A 40 -28.91 -14.05 6.59
N ILE A 41 -28.60 -12.78 6.31
CA ILE A 41 -29.47 -11.64 6.64
C ILE A 41 -30.83 -11.80 5.98
N SER A 42 -30.87 -12.18 4.69
CA SER A 42 -32.11 -12.37 3.93
C SER A 42 -32.97 -13.52 4.48
N ALA A 43 -32.35 -14.58 5.01
CA ALA A 43 -33.06 -15.69 5.64
C ALA A 43 -33.66 -15.28 6.99
N VAL A 44 -32.86 -14.60 7.83
CA VAL A 44 -33.28 -14.15 9.16
C VAL A 44 -34.33 -13.03 9.07
N ALA A 45 -34.31 -12.21 8.02
CA ALA A 45 -35.30 -11.16 7.76
C ALA A 45 -36.74 -11.65 7.68
N LYS A 46 -36.97 -12.96 7.49
CA LYS A 46 -38.31 -13.57 7.50
C LYS A 46 -38.86 -13.82 8.91
N ILE A 47 -38.01 -13.72 9.93
CA ILE A 47 -38.40 -13.93 11.33
C ILE A 47 -38.99 -12.62 11.88
N PRO A 48 -40.21 -12.63 12.44
CA PRO A 48 -40.80 -11.47 13.11
C PRO A 48 -39.87 -10.92 14.19
N ASP A 49 -39.87 -9.60 14.39
CA ASP A 49 -39.10 -8.89 15.43
C ASP A 49 -37.55 -8.94 15.29
N SER A 50 -37.02 -9.48 14.19
CA SER A 50 -35.57 -9.58 13.95
C SER A 50 -34.92 -8.32 13.34
N HIS A 51 -35.72 -7.33 12.94
CA HIS A 51 -35.27 -6.19 12.13
C HIS A 51 -34.12 -5.39 12.76
N ASN A 52 -34.22 -5.06 14.06
CA ASN A 52 -33.16 -4.32 14.73
C ASN A 52 -31.86 -5.14 14.88
N ALA A 53 -31.96 -6.44 15.18
CA ALA A 53 -30.79 -7.31 15.26
C ALA A 53 -30.07 -7.43 13.90
N LEU A 54 -30.83 -7.46 12.81
CA LEU A 54 -30.29 -7.42 11.44
C LEU A 54 -29.61 -6.10 11.12
N ALA A 55 -30.20 -4.98 11.52
CA ALA A 55 -29.58 -3.66 11.35
C ALA A 55 -28.21 -3.59 12.05
N TYR A 56 -28.12 -4.00 13.32
CA TYR A 56 -26.84 -4.03 14.04
C TYR A 56 -25.83 -4.99 13.43
N SER A 57 -26.27 -6.16 12.95
CA SER A 57 -25.40 -7.11 12.25
C SER A 57 -24.79 -6.50 10.98
N CYS A 58 -25.60 -5.76 10.21
CA CYS A 58 -25.12 -5.04 9.03
C CYS A 58 -24.11 -3.95 9.38
N PHE A 59 -24.37 -3.16 10.43
CA PHE A 59 -23.41 -2.16 10.91
C PHE A 59 -22.11 -2.83 11.40
N LEU A 60 -22.19 -3.96 12.09
CA LEU A 60 -21.01 -4.71 12.54
C LEU A 60 -20.18 -5.22 11.35
N ILE A 61 -20.81 -5.82 10.34
CA ILE A 61 -20.14 -6.24 9.10
C ILE A 61 -19.50 -5.03 8.41
N SER A 62 -20.20 -3.89 8.39
CA SER A 62 -19.65 -2.65 7.86
C SER A 62 -18.38 -2.21 8.57
N TYR A 63 -18.13 -2.60 9.83
CA TYR A 63 -16.84 -2.34 10.50
C TYR A 63 -15.76 -3.36 10.18
N VAL A 64 -16.13 -4.62 9.96
CA VAL A 64 -15.18 -5.68 9.63
C VAL A 64 -14.51 -5.41 8.27
N ILE A 65 -15.28 -4.96 7.27
CA ILE A 65 -14.79 -4.63 5.92
C ILE A 65 -13.59 -3.66 5.97
N PRO A 66 -13.70 -2.46 6.58
CA PRO A 66 -12.57 -1.55 6.68
C PRO A 66 -11.42 -2.13 7.51
N LEU A 67 -11.65 -2.96 8.53
CA LEU A 67 -10.55 -3.57 9.28
C LEU A 67 -9.70 -4.49 8.39
N VAL A 68 -10.32 -5.29 7.52
CA VAL A 68 -9.58 -6.11 6.55
C VAL A 68 -8.86 -5.24 5.52
N LEU A 69 -9.44 -4.11 5.13
CA LEU A 69 -8.76 -3.14 4.26
C LEU A 69 -7.47 -2.58 4.89
N LEU A 70 -7.39 -2.47 6.22
CA LEU A 70 -6.15 -2.05 6.91
C LEU A 70 -5.00 -3.02 6.65
N ILE A 71 -5.31 -4.32 6.72
CA ILE A 71 -4.36 -5.41 6.49
C ILE A 71 -3.91 -5.38 5.03
N LEU A 72 -4.84 -5.19 4.09
CA LEU A 72 -4.53 -5.02 2.67
C LEU A 72 -3.60 -3.84 2.41
N PHE A 73 -3.85 -2.67 3.03
CA PHE A 73 -2.96 -1.53 2.87
C PHE A 73 -1.55 -1.77 3.37
N TYR A 74 -1.39 -2.52 4.46
CA TYR A 74 -0.08 -2.93 4.94
C TYR A 74 0.62 -3.83 3.89
N LYS A 75 -0.12 -4.78 3.30
CA LYS A 75 0.41 -5.66 2.25
C LYS A 75 0.75 -4.90 0.97
N PHE A 76 -0.09 -3.97 0.50
CA PHE A 76 0.21 -3.10 -0.65
C PHE A 76 1.47 -2.27 -0.44
N ASN A 77 1.63 -1.67 0.75
CA ASN A 77 2.85 -0.94 1.06
C ASN A 77 4.09 -1.85 1.02
N SER A 78 3.95 -3.10 1.47
CA SER A 78 5.02 -4.08 1.34
C SER A 78 5.32 -4.43 -0.12
N HIS A 79 4.29 -4.66 -0.93
CA HIS A 79 4.42 -4.89 -2.37
C HIS A 79 5.20 -3.78 -3.06
N ASN A 80 4.83 -2.52 -2.82
CA ASN A 80 5.49 -1.36 -3.42
C ASN A 80 6.97 -1.26 -3.03
N ARG A 81 7.33 -1.66 -1.79
CA ARG A 81 8.74 -1.73 -1.37
C ARG A 81 9.52 -2.76 -2.18
N TYR A 82 8.99 -3.98 -2.27
CA TYR A 82 9.62 -5.06 -3.05
C TYR A 82 9.73 -4.70 -4.53
N ALA A 83 8.65 -4.17 -5.13
CA ALA A 83 8.65 -3.73 -6.52
C ALA A 83 9.65 -2.59 -6.77
N GLY A 84 9.75 -1.62 -5.85
CA GLY A 84 10.73 -0.53 -5.91
C GLY A 84 12.16 -1.04 -5.87
N TYR A 85 12.41 -2.08 -5.07
CA TYR A 85 13.72 -2.72 -5.01
C TYR A 85 14.06 -3.54 -6.26
N CYS A 86 13.11 -4.33 -6.77
CA CYS A 86 13.28 -5.00 -8.06
C CYS A 86 13.58 -4.02 -9.19
N LYS A 87 12.92 -2.86 -9.20
CA LYS A 87 13.21 -1.79 -10.17
C LYS A 87 14.66 -1.32 -10.06
N LEU A 88 15.13 -1.09 -8.83
CA LEU A 88 16.51 -0.70 -8.56
C LEU A 88 17.51 -1.78 -9.02
N LEU A 89 17.29 -3.05 -8.65
CA LEU A 89 18.11 -4.20 -9.06
C LEU A 89 18.23 -4.35 -10.58
N ASN A 90 17.14 -4.10 -11.30
CA ASN A 90 17.12 -4.22 -12.75
C ASN A 90 17.99 -3.18 -13.44
N GLN A 91 18.27 -2.07 -12.76
CA GLN A 91 19.01 -0.93 -13.28
C GLN A 91 20.48 -0.90 -12.81
N GLU A 92 20.83 -1.75 -11.85
CA GLU A 92 22.18 -1.85 -11.29
C GLU A 92 23.07 -2.82 -12.06
N HIS A 93 24.31 -2.40 -12.28
CA HIS A 93 25.36 -3.21 -12.88
C HIS A 93 26.59 -3.24 -11.94
N LEU A 94 26.85 -4.41 -11.36
CA LEU A 94 27.93 -4.73 -10.42
C LEU A 94 29.01 -5.59 -11.08
N ARG A 95 30.26 -5.14 -11.10
CA ARG A 95 31.40 -5.99 -11.48
C ARG A 95 31.91 -6.76 -10.28
N PHE A 96 32.14 -8.05 -10.49
CA PHE A 96 32.70 -8.97 -9.52
C PHE A 96 34.20 -9.16 -9.79
N PRO A 97 35.03 -9.26 -8.74
CA PRO A 97 36.41 -9.71 -8.89
C PRO A 97 36.46 -11.17 -9.38
N GLU A 98 37.52 -11.51 -10.12
CA GLU A 98 37.74 -12.87 -10.60
C GLU A 98 37.90 -13.85 -9.42
N GLY A 99 37.15 -14.96 -9.43
CA GLY A 99 37.20 -16.00 -8.40
C GLY A 99 36.08 -15.97 -7.34
N PHE A 100 35.10 -15.07 -7.47
CA PHE A 100 33.93 -15.02 -6.58
C PHE A 100 33.10 -16.31 -6.67
N ARG A 101 32.76 -16.93 -5.54
CA ARG A 101 31.97 -18.17 -5.48
C ARG A 101 30.48 -17.81 -5.49
N GLU A 102 29.67 -18.58 -6.23
CA GLU A 102 28.21 -18.38 -6.28
C GLU A 102 27.53 -18.57 -4.92
N ASP A 103 28.14 -19.32 -4.00
CA ASP A 103 27.59 -19.61 -2.67
C ASP A 103 27.64 -18.41 -1.72
N ASP A 104 28.43 -17.36 -2.03
CA ASP A 104 28.52 -16.11 -1.23
C ASP A 104 27.35 -15.15 -1.55
N GLN A 105 26.19 -15.70 -1.93
CA GLN A 105 24.98 -14.96 -2.32
C GLN A 105 24.62 -13.91 -1.27
N TYR A 106 24.66 -12.67 -1.72
CA TYR A 106 24.45 -11.49 -0.89
C TYR A 106 22.96 -11.19 -0.73
N MET A 107 22.41 -11.38 0.47
CA MET A 107 21.03 -11.00 0.78
C MET A 107 20.95 -9.51 1.18
N SER A 108 21.20 -8.62 0.22
CA SER A 108 21.22 -7.16 0.46
C SER A 108 19.91 -6.57 0.89
N TRP A 109 18.81 -7.18 0.45
CA TRP A 109 17.48 -6.67 0.67
C TRP A 109 17.17 -6.42 2.14
N GLU A 110 17.32 -7.43 3.00
CA GLU A 110 16.90 -7.33 4.41
C GLU A 110 17.66 -6.25 5.16
N ILE A 111 18.98 -6.20 4.96
CA ILE A 111 19.85 -5.20 5.58
C ILE A 111 19.49 -3.79 5.09
N CYS A 112 19.27 -3.62 3.78
CA CYS A 112 18.84 -2.35 3.21
C CYS A 112 17.46 -1.92 3.75
N VAL A 113 16.53 -2.87 3.92
CA VAL A 113 15.20 -2.61 4.47
C VAL A 113 15.28 -2.14 5.91
N ASP A 114 16.11 -2.77 6.74
CA ASP A 114 16.25 -2.38 8.13
C ASP A 114 16.92 -1.01 8.28
N LEU A 115 17.91 -0.70 7.45
CA LEU A 115 18.46 0.65 7.35
C LEU A 115 17.41 1.66 6.89
N LEU A 116 16.54 1.29 5.95
CA LEU A 116 15.47 2.18 5.50
C LEU A 116 14.42 2.41 6.59
N ARG A 117 14.07 1.39 7.36
CA ARG A 117 13.16 1.49 8.52
C ARG A 117 13.73 2.46 9.57
N LYS A 118 15.04 2.37 9.85
CA LYS A 118 15.74 3.34 10.71
C LYS A 118 15.67 4.74 10.14
N ALA A 119 15.95 4.92 8.84
CA ALA A 119 15.86 6.22 8.17
C ALA A 119 14.44 6.80 8.12
N ASP A 120 13.40 5.96 8.12
CA ASP A 120 12.00 6.41 8.21
C ASP A 120 11.68 7.11 9.53
N SER A 121 12.37 6.70 10.61
CA SER A 121 12.29 7.31 11.94
C SER A 121 13.27 8.49 12.11
N GLN A 122 14.40 8.47 11.40
CA GLN A 122 15.46 9.47 11.48
C GLN A 122 15.91 9.86 10.05
N PRO A 123 15.22 10.82 9.40
CA PRO A 123 15.49 11.20 8.01
C PRO A 123 16.93 11.66 7.77
N GLU A 124 17.58 12.21 8.80
CA GLU A 124 18.98 12.65 8.81
C GLU A 124 19.94 11.55 8.32
N ILE A 125 19.66 10.29 8.64
CA ILE A 125 20.47 9.14 8.20
C ILE A 125 20.54 9.09 6.67
N LEU A 126 19.41 9.34 6.01
CA LEU A 126 19.32 9.29 4.56
C LEU A 126 20.06 10.48 3.94
N TYR A 127 19.87 11.68 4.48
CA TYR A 127 20.56 12.88 4.01
C TYR A 127 22.08 12.78 4.16
N ASN A 128 22.56 12.31 5.31
CA ASN A 128 23.98 12.10 5.58
C ASN A 128 24.60 11.06 4.63
N LYS A 129 23.85 10.01 4.28
CA LYS A 129 24.27 9.05 3.26
C LYS A 129 24.32 9.73 1.89
N CYS A 130 23.32 10.53 1.53
CA CYS A 130 23.29 11.26 0.24
C CYS A 130 24.47 12.20 0.02
N GLU A 131 24.99 12.87 1.05
CA GLU A 131 26.15 13.76 0.87
C GLU A 131 27.42 13.00 0.46
N LYS A 132 27.55 11.75 0.92
CA LYS A 132 28.70 10.88 0.67
C LYS A 132 28.62 10.13 -0.67
N ILE A 133 27.49 10.23 -1.36
CA ILE A 133 27.24 9.54 -2.60
C ILE A 133 27.87 10.30 -3.75
N ASP A 134 28.55 9.56 -4.61
CA ASP A 134 29.03 10.03 -5.90
C ASP A 134 28.55 9.01 -6.95
N ILE A 135 27.27 9.09 -7.32
CA ILE A 135 26.66 8.19 -8.30
C ILE A 135 26.92 8.76 -9.70
N PRO A 136 27.54 7.99 -10.61
CA PRO A 136 27.63 8.37 -12.01
C PRO A 136 26.23 8.65 -12.58
N LYS A 137 26.06 9.77 -13.31
CA LYS A 137 24.83 10.26 -13.97
C LYS A 137 23.78 10.98 -13.12
N HIS A 138 23.88 11.06 -11.80
CA HIS A 138 22.91 11.82 -11.00
C HIS A 138 23.58 12.85 -10.09
N ASP A 139 23.19 14.12 -10.28
CA ASP A 139 23.59 15.19 -9.37
C ASP A 139 23.04 14.93 -7.97
N LYS A 140 23.90 15.06 -6.96
CA LYS A 140 23.56 14.93 -5.53
C LYS A 140 22.38 15.84 -5.18
N ASN A 141 22.30 17.03 -5.79
CA ASN A 141 21.19 17.94 -5.56
C ASN A 141 19.86 17.37 -6.05
N THR A 142 19.85 16.64 -7.17
CA THR A 142 18.62 16.00 -7.70
C THR A 142 18.11 14.93 -6.74
N ILE A 143 19.01 14.08 -6.22
CA ILE A 143 18.65 13.06 -5.23
C ILE A 143 18.12 13.73 -3.96
N ARG A 144 18.79 14.76 -3.47
CA ARG A 144 18.39 15.52 -2.28
C ARG A 144 17.02 16.18 -2.46
N LEU A 145 16.79 16.84 -3.59
CA LEU A 145 15.52 17.49 -3.91
C LEU A 145 14.38 16.48 -3.99
N ARG A 146 14.58 15.32 -4.63
CA ARG A 146 13.56 14.26 -4.67
C ARG A 146 13.27 13.70 -3.28
N LEU A 147 14.29 13.40 -2.49
CA LEU A 147 14.10 12.93 -1.11
C LEU A 147 13.38 13.95 -0.25
N HIS A 148 13.80 15.22 -0.33
CA HIS A 148 13.16 16.32 0.38
C HIS A 148 11.69 16.43 -0.02
N SER A 149 11.39 16.39 -1.32
CA SER A 149 10.01 16.41 -1.81
C SER A 149 9.18 15.27 -1.21
N TYR A 150 9.71 14.05 -1.06
CA TYR A 150 8.97 12.94 -0.43
C TYR A 150 8.76 13.12 1.08
N TYR A 151 9.71 13.73 1.79
CA TYR A 151 9.60 14.02 3.22
C TYR A 151 8.67 15.21 3.49
N GLU A 152 8.77 16.29 2.72
CA GLU A 152 7.83 17.42 2.78
C GLU A 152 6.42 16.98 2.38
N GLU A 153 6.29 16.13 1.37
CA GLU A 153 5.00 15.57 0.96
C GLU A 153 4.38 14.67 2.03
N LYS A 154 5.20 13.98 2.84
CA LYS A 154 4.77 13.23 4.03
C LYS A 154 4.14 14.17 5.09
N LEU A 155 4.60 15.42 5.18
CA LEU A 155 4.15 16.45 6.13
C LEU A 155 2.96 17.27 5.61
N ASN A 156 3.05 17.83 4.40
CA ASN A 156 2.12 18.84 3.87
C ASN A 156 0.78 18.28 3.35
N ARG A 157 0.71 17.00 2.93
CA ARG A 157 -0.52 16.46 2.30
C ARG A 157 -1.65 16.06 3.25
N LYS A 158 -1.55 16.30 4.57
CA LYS A 158 -2.66 16.00 5.50
C LYS A 158 -3.97 16.71 5.10
N ASN A 159 -3.91 17.94 4.56
CA ASN A 159 -5.10 18.77 4.35
C ASN A 159 -5.83 18.54 3.01
N CYS A 160 -5.16 18.10 1.94
CA CYS A 160 -5.80 17.88 0.62
C CYS A 160 -5.93 16.40 0.20
N SER A 161 -5.44 15.47 1.02
CA SER A 161 -5.44 14.03 0.73
C SER A 161 -6.84 13.42 0.63
N PHE A 162 -7.80 13.89 1.43
CA PHE A 162 -9.16 13.36 1.41
C PHE A 162 -9.85 13.67 0.07
N LYS A 163 -9.84 14.94 -0.37
CA LYS A 163 -10.44 15.36 -1.65
C LYS A 163 -9.79 14.64 -2.84
N LYS A 164 -8.46 14.49 -2.83
CA LYS A 164 -7.74 13.74 -3.87
C LYS A 164 -8.10 12.25 -3.86
N GLY A 165 -8.20 11.63 -2.68
CA GLY A 165 -8.58 10.23 -2.52
C GLY A 165 -10.02 9.97 -3.00
N CYS A 166 -10.97 10.82 -2.60
CA CYS A 166 -12.34 10.74 -3.10
C CYS A 166 -12.41 10.92 -4.61
N ARG A 167 -11.69 11.89 -5.18
CA ARG A 167 -11.64 12.09 -6.64
C ARG A 167 -11.11 10.85 -7.36
N LEU A 168 -10.10 10.20 -6.79
CA LEU A 168 -9.49 8.99 -7.35
C LEU A 168 -10.43 7.77 -7.28
N LEU A 169 -11.17 7.60 -6.17
CA LEU A 169 -12.24 6.58 -6.10
C LEU A 169 -13.37 6.86 -7.09
N PHE A 170 -13.84 8.11 -7.14
CA PHE A 170 -14.92 8.51 -8.03
C PHE A 170 -14.56 8.27 -9.50
N HIS A 171 -13.33 8.63 -9.90
CA HIS A 171 -12.83 8.37 -11.24
C HIS A 171 -12.74 6.88 -11.55
N THR A 172 -12.43 6.05 -10.55
CA THR A 172 -12.38 4.58 -10.73
C THR A 172 -13.77 3.98 -10.85
N PHE A 173 -14.76 4.55 -10.16
CA PHE A 173 -16.14 4.07 -10.16
C PHE A 173 -16.91 4.46 -11.43
N PHE A 174 -16.67 5.68 -11.94
CA PHE A 174 -17.44 6.26 -13.05
C PHE A 174 -16.63 6.45 -14.35
N GLY A 175 -15.32 6.22 -14.34
CA GLY A 175 -14.45 6.43 -15.50
C GLY A 175 -14.39 5.22 -16.44
N HIS A 176 -14.27 5.48 -17.74
CA HIS A 176 -14.05 4.51 -18.81
C HIS A 176 -12.57 4.08 -18.97
N ASP A 177 -11.75 4.22 -17.94
CA ASP A 177 -10.35 3.87 -18.04
C ASP A 177 -10.16 2.35 -18.05
N GLN A 178 -9.33 1.86 -18.99
CA GLN A 178 -9.03 0.45 -19.12
C GLN A 178 -8.36 -0.11 -17.84
N PRO A 179 -8.80 -1.27 -17.33
CA PRO A 179 -8.33 -1.86 -16.08
C PRO A 179 -6.94 -2.51 -16.16
N SER A 180 -6.21 -2.38 -17.25
CA SER A 180 -4.98 -3.16 -17.52
C SER A 180 -3.75 -2.74 -16.71
N ASP A 181 -3.83 -1.62 -16.02
CA ASP A 181 -2.69 -1.06 -15.32
C ASP A 181 -2.58 -1.62 -13.89
N SER A 182 -1.59 -2.48 -13.66
CA SER A 182 -1.30 -3.15 -12.37
C SER A 182 -1.17 -2.18 -11.18
N TRP A 183 -0.78 -0.93 -11.44
CA TRP A 183 -0.68 0.13 -10.42
C TRP A 183 -2.04 0.60 -9.87
N ARG A 184 -3.17 0.33 -10.56
CA ARG A 184 -4.52 0.70 -10.13
C ARG A 184 -5.16 -0.29 -9.17
N PHE A 185 -4.55 -1.45 -8.97
CA PHE A 185 -5.10 -2.52 -8.14
C PHE A 185 -5.43 -2.13 -6.69
N PRO A 186 -4.60 -1.33 -5.97
CA PRO A 186 -4.97 -0.80 -4.65
C PRO A 186 -6.22 0.08 -4.69
N VAL A 187 -6.37 0.89 -5.74
CA VAL A 187 -7.53 1.78 -5.92
C VAL A 187 -8.79 0.97 -6.16
N TYR A 188 -8.71 -0.02 -7.04
CA TYR A 188 -9.80 -0.95 -7.31
C TYR A 188 -10.24 -1.67 -6.05
N SER A 189 -9.28 -2.22 -5.29
CA SER A 189 -9.55 -2.90 -4.01
C SER A 189 -10.28 -1.98 -3.03
N VAL A 190 -9.82 -0.75 -2.84
CA VAL A 190 -10.49 0.22 -1.95
C VAL A 190 -11.89 0.56 -2.45
N THR A 191 -12.08 0.65 -3.77
CA THR A 191 -13.37 0.95 -4.40
C THR A 191 -14.38 -0.17 -4.12
N VAL A 192 -13.98 -1.43 -4.30
CA VAL A 192 -14.82 -2.61 -3.98
C VAL A 192 -15.20 -2.62 -2.51
N PHE A 193 -14.23 -2.39 -1.62
CA PHE A 193 -14.49 -2.33 -0.17
C PHE A 193 -15.40 -1.16 0.21
N ALA A 194 -15.27 -0.01 -0.45
CA ALA A 194 -16.13 1.14 -0.24
C ALA A 194 -17.57 0.83 -0.67
N ALA A 195 -17.75 0.22 -1.85
CA ALA A 195 -19.05 -0.19 -2.34
C ALA A 195 -19.74 -1.19 -1.40
N LEU A 196 -19.02 -2.23 -0.96
CA LEU A 196 -19.55 -3.21 0.00
C LEU A 196 -19.90 -2.56 1.34
N ASN A 197 -19.02 -1.70 1.86
CA ASN A 197 -19.26 -1.00 3.12
C ASN A 197 -20.51 -0.12 3.04
N ILE A 198 -20.65 0.67 1.98
CA ILE A 198 -21.81 1.52 1.72
C ILE A 198 -23.08 0.66 1.58
N MET A 199 -23.02 -0.45 0.85
CA MET A 199 -24.14 -1.38 0.70
C MET A 199 -24.63 -1.90 2.07
N PHE A 200 -23.73 -2.40 2.93
CA PHE A 200 -24.12 -2.89 4.26
C PHE A 200 -24.66 -1.78 5.16
N ILE A 201 -24.15 -0.54 5.05
CA ILE A 201 -24.70 0.61 5.76
C ILE A 201 -26.15 0.88 5.31
N PHE A 202 -26.41 0.89 4.00
CA PHE A 202 -27.77 1.09 3.47
C PHE A 202 -28.73 -0.02 3.87
N ILE A 203 -28.29 -1.29 3.82
CA ILE A 203 -29.09 -2.43 4.30
C ILE A 203 -29.36 -2.31 5.80
N GLY A 204 -28.37 -1.87 6.58
CA GLY A 204 -28.54 -1.60 8.01
C GLY A 204 -29.60 -0.55 8.29
N PHE A 205 -29.61 0.55 7.55
CA PHE A 205 -30.67 1.56 7.64
C PHE A 205 -32.03 1.06 7.18
N TYR A 206 -32.09 0.21 6.15
CA TYR A 206 -33.34 -0.37 5.66
C TYR A 206 -34.05 -1.22 6.71
N PHE A 207 -33.29 -2.03 7.47
CA PHE A 207 -33.84 -2.87 8.54
C PHE A 207 -34.00 -2.16 9.89
N LEU A 208 -33.57 -0.90 10.00
CA LEU A 208 -33.70 -0.15 11.24
C LEU A 208 -35.14 0.36 11.40
N ASP A 209 -35.96 -0.35 12.16
CA ASP A 209 -37.33 0.07 12.44
C ASP A 209 -37.37 1.06 13.61
N LEU A 210 -37.38 2.35 13.29
CA LEU A 210 -37.48 3.43 14.26
C LEU A 210 -38.86 3.53 14.94
N LYS A 211 -39.91 2.88 14.40
CA LYS A 211 -41.28 3.00 14.90
C LYS A 211 -41.60 2.04 16.04
N GLN A 212 -40.91 0.91 16.12
CA GLN A 212 -41.10 -0.11 17.16
C GLN A 212 -40.26 0.13 18.43
N MET A 213 -39.63 1.28 18.58
CA MET A 213 -38.67 1.53 19.66
C MET A 213 -39.30 2.18 20.89
N ASP A 214 -39.14 1.53 22.06
CA ASP A 214 -39.41 2.14 23.37
C ASP A 214 -38.61 3.44 23.57
N TYR A 215 -39.09 4.33 24.46
CA TYR A 215 -38.48 5.64 24.73
C TYR A 215 -36.98 5.56 25.10
N LYS A 216 -36.55 4.55 25.85
CA LYS A 216 -35.13 4.34 26.18
C LYS A 216 -34.29 3.96 24.94
N THR A 217 -34.82 3.08 24.09
CA THR A 217 -34.19 2.69 22.81
C THR A 217 -34.20 3.83 21.80
N MET A 218 -35.18 4.73 21.86
CA MET A 218 -35.28 5.93 21.00
C MET A 218 -34.12 6.91 21.22
N ILE A 219 -33.50 6.96 22.40
CA ILE A 219 -32.32 7.79 22.68
C ILE A 219 -31.02 7.04 22.36
N LEU A 220 -30.92 5.77 22.75
CA LEU A 220 -29.70 4.97 22.58
C LEU A 220 -29.36 4.73 21.11
N ASN A 221 -30.36 4.45 20.28
CA ASN A 221 -30.16 4.05 18.89
C ASN A 221 -29.62 5.18 17.99
N PRO A 222 -30.14 6.42 18.07
CA PRO A 222 -29.53 7.56 17.40
C PRO A 222 -28.09 7.83 17.84
N MET A 223 -27.75 7.65 19.12
CA MET A 223 -26.37 7.80 19.59
C MET A 223 -25.44 6.72 19.01
N VAL A 224 -25.90 5.46 18.97
CA VAL A 224 -25.16 4.36 18.36
C VAL A 224 -24.98 4.60 16.86
N LEU A 225 -26.01 5.07 16.14
CA LEU A 225 -25.91 5.40 14.72
C LEU A 225 -24.97 6.59 14.47
N LEU A 226 -25.08 7.65 15.26
CA LEU A 226 -24.22 8.82 15.14
C LEU A 226 -22.76 8.46 15.40
N SER A 227 -22.48 7.72 16.48
CA SER A 227 -21.14 7.20 16.74
C SER A 227 -20.65 6.28 15.62
N THR A 228 -21.56 5.53 14.99
CA THR A 228 -21.24 4.69 13.85
C THR A 228 -20.79 5.47 12.64
N ILE A 229 -21.55 6.49 12.26
CA ILE A 229 -21.24 7.39 11.16
C ILE A 229 -19.92 8.13 11.42
N ILE A 230 -19.72 8.66 12.63
CA ILE A 230 -18.49 9.37 13.01
C ILE A 230 -17.28 8.44 12.90
N LEU A 231 -17.37 7.24 13.48
CA LEU A 231 -16.26 6.28 13.47
C LEU A 231 -15.94 5.83 12.04
N GLN A 232 -16.94 5.49 11.24
CA GLN A 232 -16.76 5.15 9.82
C GLN A 232 -16.11 6.30 9.05
N THR A 233 -16.55 7.54 9.27
CA THR A 233 -15.96 8.72 8.62
C THR A 233 -14.48 8.89 8.97
N ILE A 234 -14.11 8.71 10.25
CA ILE A 234 -12.71 8.78 10.71
C ILE A 234 -11.87 7.68 10.05
N ILE A 235 -12.39 6.46 10.04
CA ILE A 235 -11.74 5.29 9.44
C ILE A 235 -11.51 5.51 7.94
N TRP A 236 -12.55 5.91 7.19
CA TRP A 236 -12.45 6.17 5.75
C TRP A 236 -11.55 7.34 5.41
N ARG A 237 -11.55 8.41 6.23
CA ARG A 237 -10.61 9.53 6.07
C ARG A 237 -9.17 9.05 6.19
N LYS A 238 -8.87 8.16 7.14
CA LYS A 238 -7.54 7.55 7.31
C LYS A 238 -7.17 6.66 6.12
N TYR A 239 -8.12 5.93 5.54
CA TYR A 239 -7.87 5.09 4.37
C TYR A 239 -7.61 5.87 3.10
N LEU A 240 -8.41 6.89 2.81
CA LEU A 240 -8.21 7.75 1.66
C LEU A 240 -6.85 8.46 1.72
N TRP A 241 -6.42 8.84 2.93
CA TRP A 241 -5.07 9.35 3.14
C TRP A 241 -3.98 8.31 2.86
N LYS A 242 -4.14 7.07 3.36
CA LYS A 242 -3.20 5.97 3.06
C LYS A 242 -3.15 5.62 1.57
N LEU A 243 -4.30 5.57 0.91
CA LEU A 243 -4.41 5.33 -0.53
C LEU A 243 -3.67 6.42 -1.31
N CYS A 244 -3.91 7.69 -0.99
CA CYS A 244 -3.17 8.80 -1.60
C CYS A 244 -1.66 8.68 -1.42
N LYS A 245 -1.19 8.24 -0.24
CA LYS A 245 0.24 8.00 0.00
C LYS A 245 0.81 6.87 -0.85
N LEU A 246 0.06 5.79 -1.03
CA LEU A 246 0.45 4.64 -1.85
C LEU A 246 0.50 4.98 -3.35
N MET A 247 -0.46 5.78 -3.81
CA MET A 247 -0.63 6.07 -5.24
C MET A 247 0.19 7.26 -5.72
N GLN A 248 0.38 8.27 -4.88
CA GLN A 248 0.91 9.58 -5.31
C GLN A 248 1.89 10.19 -4.31
N GLY A 249 2.36 9.43 -3.32
CA GLY A 249 3.19 9.98 -2.25
C GLY A 249 4.38 9.11 -1.90
N SER A 250 4.83 9.24 -0.65
CA SER A 250 6.04 8.60 -0.13
C SER A 250 5.99 7.06 -0.04
N CYS A 251 4.85 6.43 -0.38
CA CYS A 251 4.68 4.97 -0.41
C CYS A 251 4.55 4.43 -1.83
N THR A 252 4.86 5.23 -2.85
CA THR A 252 4.95 4.79 -4.25
C THR A 252 6.21 3.96 -4.48
N ILE A 253 6.18 3.14 -5.54
CA ILE A 253 7.33 2.34 -6.00
C ILE A 253 8.55 3.24 -6.23
N ASP A 254 8.36 4.38 -6.90
CA ASP A 254 9.44 5.33 -7.18
C ASP A 254 10.00 5.97 -5.91
N ALA A 255 9.12 6.41 -4.99
CA ALA A 255 9.58 6.96 -3.71
C ALA A 255 10.40 5.91 -2.94
N PHE A 256 10.00 4.64 -2.94
CA PHE A 256 10.80 3.58 -2.35
C PHE A 256 12.14 3.42 -3.05
N CYS A 257 12.16 3.32 -4.38
CA CYS A 257 13.39 3.21 -5.17
C CYS A 257 14.39 4.34 -4.83
N TRP A 258 13.94 5.59 -4.83
CA TRP A 258 14.79 6.75 -4.52
C TRP A 258 15.29 6.78 -3.08
N ARG A 259 14.49 6.27 -2.13
CA ARG A 259 14.90 6.19 -0.72
C ARG A 259 15.84 5.01 -0.46
N PHE A 260 15.70 3.91 -1.21
CA PHE A 260 16.58 2.75 -1.11
C PHE A 260 17.95 3.00 -1.76
N LEU A 261 17.98 3.74 -2.88
CA LEU A 261 19.19 4.07 -3.64
C LEU A 261 20.39 4.46 -2.76
N PRO A 262 20.30 5.48 -1.87
CA PRO A 262 21.44 5.90 -1.07
C PRO A 262 21.91 4.88 -0.05
N ILE A 263 20.99 4.07 0.47
CA ILE A 263 21.30 3.00 1.43
C ILE A 263 22.03 1.87 0.71
N ARG A 264 21.52 1.46 -0.44
CA ARG A 264 22.08 0.36 -1.23
C ARG A 264 23.46 0.73 -1.78
N TYR A 265 23.64 1.95 -2.26
CA TYR A 265 24.94 2.44 -2.71
C TYR A 265 26.01 2.39 -1.60
N ASP A 266 25.70 2.94 -0.43
CA ASP A 266 26.63 2.94 0.71
C ASP A 266 26.95 1.51 1.18
N TYR A 267 25.95 0.64 1.19
CA TYR A 267 26.10 -0.76 1.55
C TYR A 267 27.01 -1.53 0.58
N ILE A 268 26.80 -1.36 -0.74
CA ILE A 268 27.68 -1.92 -1.76
C ILE A 268 29.10 -1.36 -1.61
N LYS A 269 29.27 -0.05 -1.43
CA LYS A 269 30.59 0.57 -1.25
C LYS A 269 31.35 0.00 -0.04
N GLN A 270 30.67 -0.24 1.08
CA GLN A 270 31.26 -0.87 2.25
C GLN A 270 31.71 -2.31 1.96
N GLN A 271 30.95 -3.04 1.15
CA GLN A 271 31.40 -4.34 0.68
C GLN A 271 32.53 -4.25 -0.36
N ASN A 272 32.57 -3.22 -1.21
CA ASN A 272 33.66 -3.03 -2.17
C ASN A 272 35.00 -2.87 -1.46
N SER A 273 35.03 -2.12 -0.34
CA SER A 273 36.23 -2.02 0.49
C SER A 273 36.64 -3.35 1.14
N ALA A 274 35.72 -4.30 1.27
CA ALA A 274 35.97 -5.59 1.91
C ALA A 274 36.24 -6.73 0.91
N ILE A 275 35.63 -6.69 -0.28
CA ILE A 275 35.53 -7.81 -1.23
C ILE A 275 35.86 -7.39 -2.69
N GLY A 276 35.91 -6.09 -2.99
CA GLY A 276 36.40 -5.58 -4.28
C GLY A 276 35.39 -5.45 -5.41
N TYR A 277 34.08 -5.24 -5.15
CA TYR A 277 33.12 -4.99 -6.24
C TYR A 277 33.22 -3.58 -6.82
N GLU A 278 32.66 -3.36 -8.01
CA GLU A 278 32.59 -2.04 -8.66
C GLU A 278 31.18 -1.80 -9.21
N LEU A 279 30.52 -0.71 -8.80
CA LEU A 279 29.21 -0.32 -9.32
C LEU A 279 29.41 0.60 -10.53
N ILE A 280 28.99 0.14 -11.70
CA ILE A 280 29.34 0.79 -12.98
C ILE A 280 28.27 1.80 -13.40
N THR A 281 27.00 1.44 -13.24
CA THR A 281 25.88 2.31 -13.63
C THR A 281 24.65 2.07 -12.75
N LEU A 282 23.93 3.17 -12.54
CA LEU A 282 22.59 3.25 -11.96
C LEU A 282 21.79 4.18 -12.89
N PHE A 283 20.67 3.70 -13.42
CA PHE A 283 19.72 4.45 -14.27
C PHE A 283 20.20 4.84 -15.68
N ASP A 284 19.34 4.57 -16.67
CA ASP A 284 19.19 5.42 -17.86
C ASP A 284 17.88 6.19 -17.70
N GLU A 285 17.93 7.50 -17.89
CA GLU A 285 16.76 8.37 -17.96
C GLU A 285 15.96 8.10 -19.25
N SER A 286 15.46 6.89 -19.46
CA SER A 286 14.27 6.78 -20.28
C SER A 286 13.12 7.36 -19.46
N PRO A 287 12.31 8.28 -20.00
CA PRO A 287 11.05 8.67 -19.41
C PRO A 287 10.12 7.46 -19.53
N VAL A 288 10.32 6.45 -18.69
CA VAL A 288 9.35 5.39 -18.49
C VAL A 288 8.22 6.03 -17.71
N GLY A 289 7.32 6.70 -18.42
CA GLY A 289 5.91 6.60 -18.10
C GLY A 289 5.66 5.13 -17.87
N ALA A 290 5.46 4.77 -16.61
CA ALA A 290 5.49 3.40 -16.14
C ALA A 290 4.29 2.61 -16.67
N HIS A 291 4.33 2.19 -17.93
CA HIS A 291 3.77 0.92 -18.34
C HIS A 291 4.69 -0.17 -17.79
N PHE A 292 4.52 -0.49 -16.50
CA PHE A 292 4.82 -1.83 -16.04
C PHE A 292 3.74 -2.75 -16.62
N SER A 293 4.00 -3.33 -17.79
CA SER A 293 3.35 -4.57 -18.19
C SER A 293 3.93 -5.70 -17.33
N VAL A 294 3.27 -5.92 -16.18
CA VAL A 294 3.25 -7.17 -15.43
C VAL A 294 1.79 -7.52 -15.18
#